data_AF-A0A645GZU1-F1
#
_entry.id   AF-A0A645GZU1-F1
#
_cell.length_a   1.000
_cell.length_b   1.000
_cell.length_c   1.000
_cell.angle_alpha   90.00
_cell.angle_beta   90.00
_cell.angle_gamma   90.00
#
_symmetry.space_group_name_H-M   'P 1'
#
loop_
_entity.id
_entity.type
_entity.pdbx_description
1 polymer ?
#
loop_
_entity_poly.entity_id
_entity_poly.type
_entity_poly.pdbx_seq_one_letter_code
_entity_poly.pdbx_strand_id
1 'polypeptide(L)'
;MILNYLSFTENNIDKTNKWVSLKEIPNGGMMFYPAFYKSSIVSLINTFGHDSSKLRKCGENLGGKEIKMGDIAFDFQVFPKVFCRVVIWEGDDEIDPSATILFDSSVQHIMHVESIIGLGGYIINKIINELGRD
;
A
#
# COMPACT_ATOMS: atom_id res chain seq x y z
N MET A 1 9.43 6.20 -12.23
CA MET A 1 9.26 6.46 -10.77
C MET A 1 10.23 7.50 -10.23
N ILE A 2 11.56 7.30 -10.34
CA ILE A 2 12.55 8.25 -9.77
C ILE A 2 12.46 9.66 -10.38
N LEU A 3 12.21 9.78 -11.70
CA LEU A 3 12.16 11.09 -12.37
C LEU A 3 11.06 12.01 -11.82
N ASN A 4 9.84 11.49 -11.59
CA ASN A 4 8.75 12.29 -11.01
C ASN A 4 9.04 12.69 -9.56
N TYR A 5 9.60 11.76 -8.77
CA TYR A 5 9.99 12.05 -7.39
C TYR A 5 11.00 13.19 -7.31
N LEU A 6 11.99 13.24 -8.20
CA LEU A 6 13.01 14.28 -8.20
C LEU A 6 12.52 15.61 -8.80
N SER A 7 11.56 15.58 -9.73
CA SER A 7 11.06 16.81 -10.38
C SER A 7 10.03 17.59 -9.57
N PHE A 8 9.26 16.92 -8.70
CA PHE A 8 8.15 17.54 -7.94
C PHE A 8 8.39 17.62 -6.43
N THR A 9 9.55 17.19 -5.93
CA THR A 9 9.86 17.33 -4.50
C THR A 9 10.23 18.77 -4.16
N GLU A 10 9.21 19.58 -3.85
CA GLU A 10 9.44 20.79 -3.08
C GLU A 10 9.92 20.39 -1.67
N ASN A 11 10.95 21.10 -1.18
CA ASN A 11 11.64 20.76 0.07
C ASN A 11 10.71 20.71 1.31
N ASN A 12 9.52 21.31 1.25
CA ASN A 12 8.60 21.50 2.39
C ASN A 12 7.45 20.47 2.51
N ILE A 13 7.38 19.45 1.66
CA ILE A 13 6.32 18.43 1.80
C ILE A 13 6.78 17.38 2.81
N ASP A 14 6.10 17.34 3.96
CA ASP A 14 6.28 16.35 5.03
C ASP A 14 5.08 15.38 5.13
N LYS A 15 5.26 14.29 5.86
CA LYS A 15 4.22 13.29 6.14
C LYS A 15 3.03 13.95 6.83
N THR A 16 1.83 13.83 6.27
CA THR A 16 0.62 14.46 6.84
C THR A 16 -0.04 13.62 7.93
N ASN A 17 0.29 12.33 8.00
CA ASN A 17 -0.36 11.30 8.82
C ASN A 17 -1.86 11.13 8.53
N LYS A 18 -2.33 11.65 7.40
CA LYS A 18 -3.68 11.41 6.89
C LYS A 18 -3.61 10.30 5.85
N TRP A 19 -4.34 9.21 6.07
CA TRP A 19 -4.32 8.04 5.20
C TRP A 19 -5.51 8.05 4.26
N VAL A 20 -5.25 7.99 2.97
CA VAL A 20 -6.26 8.03 1.91
C VAL A 20 -6.14 6.80 1.04
N SER A 21 -7.27 6.25 0.62
CA SER A 21 -7.29 5.21 -0.40
C SER A 21 -6.99 5.79 -1.78
N LEU A 22 -6.63 4.94 -2.75
CA LEU A 22 -6.45 5.40 -4.13
C LEU A 22 -7.71 6.11 -4.69
N LYS A 23 -8.92 5.73 -4.25
CA LYS A 23 -10.17 6.38 -4.70
C LYS A 23 -10.24 7.87 -4.37
N GLU A 24 -9.60 8.25 -3.27
CA GLU A 24 -9.61 9.61 -2.72
C GLU A 24 -8.49 10.49 -3.30
N ILE A 25 -7.57 9.90 -4.07
CA ILE A 25 -6.52 10.65 -4.76
C ILE A 25 -7.15 11.49 -5.88
N PRO A 26 -6.94 12.82 -5.89
CA PRO A 26 -7.50 13.69 -6.90
C PRO A 26 -6.93 13.36 -8.30
N ASN A 27 -7.56 13.89 -9.34
CA ASN A 27 -7.09 13.78 -10.73
C ASN A 27 -7.03 12.36 -11.28
N GLY A 28 -7.96 11.47 -10.90
CA GLY A 28 -8.18 10.18 -11.56
C GLY A 28 -8.09 8.93 -10.69
N GLY A 29 -7.83 9.06 -9.38
CA GLY A 29 -7.67 7.91 -8.48
C GLY A 29 -8.88 6.96 -8.50
N MET A 30 -10.09 7.51 -8.44
CA MET A 30 -11.34 6.74 -8.54
C MET A 30 -11.49 6.01 -9.89
N MET A 31 -11.03 6.59 -11.00
CA MET A 31 -11.14 6.01 -12.34
C MET A 31 -10.28 4.75 -12.49
N PHE A 32 -9.10 4.75 -11.88
CA PHE A 32 -8.17 3.62 -11.95
C PHE A 32 -8.37 2.60 -10.83
N TYR A 33 -9.11 2.94 -9.78
CA TYR A 33 -9.31 2.05 -8.63
C TYR A 33 -9.82 0.65 -9.01
N PRO A 34 -10.81 0.45 -9.91
CA PRO A 34 -11.26 -0.90 -10.25
C PRO A 34 -10.17 -1.79 -10.85
N ALA A 35 -9.31 -1.22 -11.70
CA ALA A 35 -8.18 -1.94 -12.28
C ALA A 35 -7.11 -2.24 -11.23
N PHE A 36 -6.78 -1.27 -10.39
CA PHE A 36 -5.83 -1.42 -9.30
C PHE A 36 -6.28 -2.44 -8.24
N TYR A 37 -7.57 -2.43 -7.90
CA TYR A 37 -8.17 -3.39 -6.97
C TYR A 37 -7.99 -4.82 -7.51
N LYS A 38 -8.37 -5.06 -8.77
CA LYS A 38 -8.25 -6.38 -9.40
C LYS A 38 -6.80 -6.86 -9.52
N SER A 39 -5.86 -5.99 -9.86
CA SER A 39 -4.47 -6.40 -10.08
C SER A 39 -3.65 -6.53 -8.79
N SER A 40 -3.94 -5.69 -7.79
CA SER A 40 -3.07 -5.53 -6.61
C SER A 40 -3.77 -5.96 -5.33
N ILE A 41 -4.94 -5.39 -5.02
CA ILE A 41 -5.64 -5.69 -3.76
C ILE A 41 -6.13 -7.14 -3.72
N VAL A 42 -6.68 -7.66 -4.82
CA VAL A 42 -7.08 -9.08 -4.91
C VAL A 42 -5.89 -10.02 -4.73
N SER A 43 -4.74 -9.71 -5.33
CA SER A 43 -3.51 -10.51 -5.16
C SER A 43 -3.07 -10.56 -3.69
N LEU A 44 -3.20 -9.43 -2.98
CA LEU A 44 -2.91 -9.32 -1.56
C LEU A 44 -3.89 -10.16 -0.71
N ILE A 45 -5.20 -10.08 -0.98
CA ILE A 45 -6.24 -10.90 -0.32
C ILE A 45 -5.98 -12.38 -0.56
N ASN A 46 -5.73 -12.80 -1.80
CA ASN A 46 -5.50 -14.20 -2.13
C ASN A 46 -4.25 -14.77 -1.46
N THR A 47 -3.24 -13.94 -1.19
CA THR A 47 -1.97 -14.38 -0.60
C THR A 47 -2.02 -14.43 0.93
N PHE A 48 -2.65 -13.43 1.56
CA PHE A 48 -2.57 -13.21 3.01
C PHE A 48 -3.93 -13.23 3.72
N GLY A 49 -5.04 -13.29 2.99
CA GLY A 49 -6.39 -13.08 3.53
C GLY A 49 -6.85 -14.13 4.53
N HIS A 50 -6.38 -15.38 4.44
CA HIS A 50 -6.73 -16.46 5.38
C HIS A 50 -5.56 -16.83 6.31
N ASP A 51 -4.44 -16.12 6.20
CA ASP A 51 -3.26 -16.34 7.03
C ASP A 51 -2.43 -15.06 7.04
N SER A 52 -2.92 -14.09 7.81
CA SER A 52 -2.34 -12.76 7.93
C SER A 52 -0.98 -12.80 8.65
N SER A 53 -0.65 -13.89 9.36
CA SER A 53 0.66 -14.11 9.99
C SER A 53 1.80 -14.09 8.98
N LYS A 54 1.55 -14.53 7.73
CA LYS A 54 2.51 -14.44 6.62
C LYS A 54 2.84 -12.99 6.26
N LEU A 55 1.85 -12.09 6.31
CA LEU A 55 2.07 -10.67 6.07
C LEU A 55 2.95 -10.08 7.17
N ARG A 56 2.77 -10.49 8.44
CA ARG A 56 3.62 -10.02 9.55
C ARG A 56 5.09 -10.30 9.26
N LYS A 57 5.42 -11.56 8.92
CA LYS A 57 6.79 -11.96 8.59
C LYS A 57 7.36 -11.16 7.41
N CYS A 58 6.61 -11.05 6.31
CA CYS A 58 7.06 -10.31 5.13
C CYS A 58 7.23 -8.82 5.41
N GLY A 59 6.31 -8.23 6.18
CA GLY A 59 6.33 -6.82 6.56
C GLY A 59 7.55 -6.47 7.40
N GLU A 60 7.86 -7.28 8.41
CA GLU A 60 9.04 -7.13 9.25
C GLU A 60 10.34 -7.26 8.45
N ASN A 61 10.45 -8.30 7.59
CA ASN A 61 11.62 -8.51 6.73
C ASN A 61 11.88 -7.33 5.78
N LEU A 62 10.83 -6.67 5.31
CA LEU A 62 10.92 -5.50 4.43
C LEU A 62 11.14 -4.18 5.18
N GLY A 63 11.32 -4.22 6.51
CA GLY A 63 11.51 -3.02 7.33
C GLY A 63 10.23 -2.19 7.52
N GLY A 64 9.07 -2.80 7.29
CA GLY A 64 7.78 -2.22 7.61
C GLY A 64 7.57 -2.11 9.12
N LYS A 65 6.75 -1.14 9.53
CA LYS A 65 6.36 -0.95 10.93
C LYS A 65 4.94 -1.44 11.14
N GLU A 66 4.76 -2.47 11.97
CA GLU A 66 3.43 -2.95 12.35
C GLU A 66 2.67 -1.85 13.10
N ILE A 67 1.37 -1.72 12.80
CA ILE A 67 0.46 -0.77 13.43
C ILE A 67 -0.88 -1.44 13.76
N LYS A 68 -1.60 -0.89 14.73
CA LYS A 68 -2.91 -1.42 15.15
C LYS A 68 -4.01 -0.95 14.22
N MET A 69 -4.33 -1.74 13.19
CA MET A 69 -5.46 -1.54 12.27
C MET A 69 -5.77 -2.84 11.54
N GLY A 70 -7.06 -3.20 11.43
CA GLY A 70 -7.43 -4.55 10.97
C GLY A 70 -6.87 -5.64 11.87
N ASP A 71 -6.69 -6.84 11.34
CA ASP A 71 -6.02 -7.94 12.03
C ASP A 71 -4.50 -7.81 11.93
N ILE A 72 -4.00 -7.41 10.74
CA ILE A 72 -2.59 -7.09 10.50
C ILE A 72 -2.50 -5.84 9.62
N ALA A 73 -1.68 -4.88 10.04
CA ALA A 73 -1.33 -3.73 9.23
C ALA A 73 0.11 -3.29 9.40
N PHE A 74 0.67 -2.77 8.30
CA PHE A 74 2.05 -2.28 8.24
C PHE A 74 2.13 -0.94 7.53
N ASP A 75 2.88 -0.01 8.12
CA ASP A 75 3.36 1.20 7.47
C ASP A 75 4.72 0.93 6.80
N PHE A 76 4.83 1.28 5.52
CA PHE A 76 6.06 1.21 4.74
C PHE A 76 6.47 2.61 4.29
N GLN A 77 7.74 2.96 4.53
CA GLN A 77 8.38 4.12 3.91
C GLN A 77 9.00 3.69 2.59
N VAL A 78 8.27 3.88 1.48
CA VAL A 78 8.69 3.42 0.15
C VAL A 78 9.75 4.35 -0.47
N PHE A 79 9.63 5.65 -0.19
CA PHE A 79 10.65 6.68 -0.44
C PHE A 79 10.75 7.60 0.78
N PRO A 80 11.80 8.43 0.91
CA PRO A 80 11.97 9.30 2.08
C PRO A 80 10.70 10.09 2.46
N LYS A 81 9.92 10.52 1.47
CA LYS A 81 8.66 11.27 1.67
C LYS A 81 7.39 10.54 1.23
N VAL A 82 7.46 9.26 0.88
CA VAL A 82 6.29 8.50 0.39
C VAL A 82 6.03 7.30 1.28
N PHE A 83 4.85 7.28 1.88
CA PHE A 83 4.44 6.28 2.85
C PHE A 83 3.19 5.55 2.38
N CYS A 84 3.19 4.23 2.54
CA CYS A 84 2.07 3.37 2.25
C CYS A 84 1.69 2.59 3.50
N ARG A 85 0.41 2.26 3.64
CA ARG A 85 -0.11 1.39 4.67
C ARG A 85 -0.84 0.24 4.03
N VAL A 86 -0.48 -0.98 4.38
CA VAL A 86 -1.19 -2.20 3.97
C VAL A 86 -1.97 -2.71 5.16
N VAL A 87 -3.23 -3.08 4.95
CA VAL A 87 -4.13 -3.59 6.00
C VAL A 87 -4.81 -4.85 5.48
N ILE A 88 -4.84 -5.89 6.32
CA ILE A 88 -5.59 -7.13 6.12
C ILE A 88 -6.63 -7.25 7.23
N TRP A 89 -7.84 -7.63 6.84
CA TRP A 89 -8.82 -8.26 7.70
C TRP A 89 -8.86 -9.74 7.32
N GLU A 90 -8.47 -10.59 8.26
CA GLU A 90 -8.42 -12.03 8.06
C GLU A 90 -9.85 -12.57 7.98
N GLY A 91 -10.11 -13.39 6.98
CA GLY A 91 -11.39 -14.05 6.81
C GLY A 91 -11.46 -15.35 7.59
N ASP A 92 -12.66 -15.72 8.01
CA ASP A 92 -12.97 -16.99 8.67
C ASP A 92 -14.07 -17.75 7.90
N ASP A 93 -14.69 -18.74 8.54
CA ASP A 93 -15.74 -19.55 7.92
C ASP A 93 -17.04 -18.75 7.65
N GLU A 94 -17.22 -17.58 8.28
CA GLU A 94 -18.43 -16.76 8.18
C GLU A 94 -18.20 -15.47 7.38
N ILE A 95 -16.97 -14.97 7.32
CA ILE A 95 -16.62 -13.67 6.73
C ILE A 95 -15.48 -13.82 5.73
N ASP A 96 -15.72 -13.36 4.49
CA ASP A 96 -14.69 -13.31 3.45
C ASP A 96 -13.53 -12.37 3.86
N PRO A 97 -12.27 -12.75 3.56
CA PRO A 97 -11.12 -11.90 3.85
C PRO A 97 -11.13 -10.63 3.02
N SER A 98 -10.56 -9.56 3.57
CA SER A 98 -10.44 -8.29 2.85
C SER A 98 -9.11 -7.61 3.10
N ALA A 99 -8.74 -6.72 2.17
CA ALA A 99 -7.51 -5.96 2.28
C ALA A 99 -7.66 -4.57 1.69
N THR A 100 -6.78 -3.68 2.11
CA THR A 100 -6.62 -2.38 1.46
C THR A 100 -5.18 -1.91 1.52
N ILE A 101 -4.89 -0.96 0.63
CA ILE A 101 -3.69 -0.14 0.69
C ILE A 101 -4.08 1.33 0.74
N LEU A 102 -3.50 2.02 1.71
CA LEU A 102 -3.67 3.46 1.91
C LEU A 102 -2.33 4.15 1.67
N PHE A 103 -2.41 5.42 1.33
CA PHE A 103 -1.26 6.28 1.10
C PHE A 103 -1.34 7.46 2.07
N ASP A 104 -0.20 7.93 2.54
CA ASP A 104 -0.18 9.22 3.22
C ASP A 104 -0.58 10.31 2.22
N SER A 105 -1.47 11.21 2.61
CA SER A 105 -2.08 12.17 1.69
C SER A 105 -1.06 13.13 1.08
N SER A 106 0.13 13.27 1.67
CA SER A 106 1.24 14.03 1.08
C SER A 106 1.61 13.54 -0.32
N VAL A 107 1.36 12.26 -0.64
CA VAL A 107 1.71 11.66 -1.94
C VAL A 107 1.09 12.41 -3.13
N GLN A 108 -0.09 13.00 -2.95
CA GLN A 108 -0.79 13.75 -4.01
C GLN A 108 -0.03 15.02 -4.43
N HIS A 109 0.87 15.52 -3.59
CA HIS A 109 1.71 16.68 -3.86
C HIS A 109 3.10 16.29 -4.37
N ILE A 110 3.45 15.00 -4.29
CA ILE A 110 4.78 14.48 -4.63
C ILE A 110 4.75 13.76 -5.98
N MET A 111 3.64 13.10 -6.32
CA MET A 111 3.55 12.23 -7.50
C MET A 111 2.20 12.32 -8.20
N HIS A 112 2.22 12.17 -9.52
CA HIS A 112 1.01 11.95 -10.32
C HIS A 112 0.32 10.62 -9.97
N VAL A 113 -0.99 10.54 -10.19
CA VAL A 113 -1.83 9.39 -9.83
C VAL A 113 -1.34 8.08 -10.45
N GLU A 114 -0.84 8.10 -11.70
CA GLU A 114 -0.29 6.92 -12.37
C GLU A 114 0.96 6.38 -11.66
N SER A 115 1.76 7.28 -11.09
CA SER A 115 2.93 6.90 -10.29
C SER A 115 2.52 6.33 -8.93
N ILE A 116 1.43 6.83 -8.33
CA ILE A 116 0.87 6.30 -7.07
C ILE A 116 0.35 4.88 -7.28
N ILE A 117 -0.37 4.65 -8.39
CA ILE A 117 -0.87 3.32 -8.80
C ILE A 117 0.29 2.35 -8.99
N GLY A 118 1.31 2.77 -9.76
CA GLY A 118 2.50 1.94 -10.00
C GLY A 118 3.25 1.62 -8.70
N LEU A 119 3.35 2.57 -7.78
CA LEU A 119 3.99 2.39 -6.49
C LEU A 119 3.20 1.42 -5.59
N GLY A 120 1.87 1.54 -5.57
CA GLY A 120 0.99 0.60 -4.86
C GLY A 120 1.11 -0.83 -5.37
N GLY A 121 1.16 -1.02 -6.69
CA GLY A 121 1.37 -2.33 -7.29
C GLY A 121 2.76 -2.89 -7.00
N TYR A 122 3.79 -2.04 -7.05
CA TYR A 122 5.16 -2.40 -6.73
C TYR A 122 5.30 -2.90 -5.28
N ILE A 123 4.76 -2.17 -4.30
CA ILE A 123 4.90 -2.56 -2.89
C ILE A 123 4.17 -3.88 -2.59
N ILE A 124 2.97 -4.08 -3.16
CA ILE A 124 2.23 -5.33 -3.00
C ILE A 124 3.01 -6.50 -3.60
N ASN A 125 3.50 -6.38 -4.83
CA ASN A 125 4.33 -7.42 -5.44
C ASN A 125 5.61 -7.70 -4.66
N LYS A 126 6.24 -6.66 -4.11
CA LYS A 126 7.43 -6.81 -3.28
C LYS A 126 7.15 -7.59 -2.00
N ILE A 127 6.04 -7.30 -1.32
CA ILE A 127 5.58 -8.04 -0.12
C ILE A 127 5.29 -9.50 -0.47
N ILE A 128 4.54 -9.76 -1.54
CA ILE A 128 4.21 -11.13 -1.98
C ILE A 128 5.48 -11.92 -2.33
N ASN A 129 6.42 -11.32 -3.05
CA ASN A 129 7.66 -11.99 -3.43
C ASN A 129 8.58 -12.28 -2.24
N GLU A 130 8.46 -11.54 -1.13
CA GLU A 130 9.22 -11.81 0.08
C GLU A 130 8.81 -13.13 0.73
N LEU A 131 7.55 -13.54 0.59
CA LEU A 131 7.06 -14.83 1.08
C LEU A 131 7.78 -16.03 0.43
N GLY A 132 8.24 -15.89 -0.82
CA GLY A 132 8.94 -16.95 -1.56
C GLY A 132 10.45 -16.98 -1.35
N ARG A 133 11.00 -16.15 -0.46
CA ARG A 133 12.45 -16.06 -0.19
C ARG A 133 12.88 -16.83 1.07
N ASP A 134 11.93 -17.48 1.73
CA ASP A 134 12.15 -18.38 2.86
C ASP A 134 12.56 -19.80 2.44
#